data_AF-A0A564YZK8-F1
#
_entry.id   AF-A0A564YZK8-F1
#
_cell.length_a   1.000
_cell.length_b   1.000
_cell.length_c   1.000
_cell.angle_alpha   90.00
_cell.angle_beta   90.00
_cell.angle_gamma   90.00
#
_symmetry.space_group_name_H-M   'P 1'
#
loop_
_entity.id
_entity.type
_entity.pdbx_description
1 polymer ?
#
loop_
_entity_poly.entity_id
_entity_poly.type
_entity_poly.pdbx_seq_one_letter_code
_entity_poly.pdbx_strand_id
1 'polypeptide(L)'
;MVMDVPEDVKVVPGIEQGYDAWLAVNYLEGKFGTPTTETAKPAEDLLGALNMGGASSQIAFYTTAAIQSADDKYDGVVFGKEYNLYCHTNLCYGIGTLRDRYLALLASRARIFTDPIASPCHPKYFSITVQTNSIFQSPCVSQTDNGITGPPIIKPWSIPDSITFGGSYSMRMCLSVIDELFEGTPFEQPQRPPLSGDFAAIHKIWETVNAFVGGTALRIKMSLSRYTDIVDNFCRQDWRAIPGEQKPPGDRCLHGWLVREMLKYYGFKSEAEWANITFFGGDGRNMASWSTGYALNSSSKIPSTSPKIKMDATGYSIGIIFLINALLIAILVLILNCRYRKQ
;
A
#
# COMPACT_ATOMS: atom_id res chain seq x y z
N MET A 1 7.75 -36.39 12.99
CA MET A 1 7.47 -36.36 11.54
C MET A 1 6.41 -35.31 11.37
N VAL A 2 6.74 -34.15 10.79
CA VAL A 2 5.71 -33.14 10.47
C VAL A 2 4.89 -33.76 9.35
N MET A 3 3.61 -34.01 9.60
CA MET A 3 2.71 -34.46 8.54
C MET A 3 2.52 -33.27 7.62
N ASP A 4 2.86 -33.43 6.33
CA ASP A 4 2.64 -32.44 5.30
C ASP A 4 1.13 -32.29 5.10
N VAL A 5 0.53 -31.31 5.78
CA VAL A 5 -0.87 -30.95 5.57
C VAL A 5 -0.86 -29.90 4.45
N PRO A 6 -1.60 -30.09 3.34
CA PRO A 6 -1.63 -29.15 2.21
C PRO A 6 -1.94 -27.69 2.56
N GLU A 7 -2.42 -27.42 3.77
CA GLU A 7 -2.73 -26.09 4.29
C GLU A 7 -1.53 -25.36 4.93
N ASP A 8 -0.42 -26.04 5.20
CA ASP A 8 0.74 -25.46 5.90
C ASP A 8 1.56 -24.51 5.01
N VAL A 9 1.54 -24.73 3.68
CA VAL A 9 2.22 -23.89 2.68
C VAL A 9 1.33 -23.70 1.46
N LYS A 10 0.86 -22.46 1.26
CA LYS A 10 0.03 -22.09 0.09
C LYS A 10 0.47 -20.76 -0.53
N VAL A 11 0.14 -20.58 -1.81
CA VAL A 11 0.19 -19.26 -2.45
C VAL A 11 -1.04 -18.49 -2.01
N VAL A 12 -0.84 -17.38 -1.30
CA VAL A 12 -1.94 -16.50 -0.86
C VAL A 12 -2.44 -15.68 -2.06
N PRO A 13 -3.74 -15.74 -2.40
CA PRO A 13 -4.33 -14.93 -3.47
C PRO A 13 -4.07 -13.44 -3.29
N GLY A 14 -3.95 -12.70 -4.40
CA GLY A 14 -3.66 -11.26 -4.35
C GLY A 14 -4.71 -10.46 -3.57
N ILE A 15 -6.00 -10.78 -3.75
CA ILE A 15 -7.09 -10.14 -3.03
C ILE A 15 -6.97 -10.34 -1.51
N GLU A 16 -6.59 -11.55 -1.06
CA GLU A 16 -6.31 -11.85 0.35
C GLU A 16 -5.12 -11.06 0.87
N GLN A 17 -4.02 -10.94 0.10
CA GLN A 17 -2.88 -10.10 0.48
C GLN A 17 -3.27 -8.62 0.65
N GLY A 18 -4.19 -8.12 -0.19
CA GLY A 18 -4.75 -6.77 -0.06
C GLY A 18 -5.55 -6.60 1.24
N TYR A 19 -6.46 -7.54 1.53
CA TYR A 19 -7.21 -7.57 2.78
C TYR A 19 -6.29 -7.65 4.00
N ASP A 20 -5.32 -8.56 3.99
CA ASP A 20 -4.40 -8.75 5.10
C ASP A 20 -3.53 -7.50 5.33
N ALA A 21 -3.09 -6.81 4.27
CA ALA A 21 -2.41 -5.52 4.41
C ALA A 21 -3.29 -4.48 5.11
N TRP A 22 -4.55 -4.36 4.70
CA TRP A 22 -5.53 -3.46 5.33
C TRP A 22 -5.80 -3.81 6.79
N LEU A 23 -5.93 -5.11 7.10
CA LEU A 23 -6.11 -5.62 8.45
C LEU A 23 -4.90 -5.28 9.33
N ALA A 24 -3.68 -5.51 8.84
CA ALA A 24 -2.45 -5.20 9.56
C ALA A 24 -2.35 -3.72 9.91
N VAL A 25 -2.59 -2.84 8.93
CA VAL A 25 -2.57 -1.39 9.13
C VAL A 25 -3.53 -0.97 10.24
N ASN A 26 -4.80 -1.35 10.11
CA ASN A 26 -5.82 -0.89 11.05
C ASN A 26 -5.68 -1.53 12.43
N TYR A 27 -5.15 -2.75 12.51
CA TYR A 27 -4.82 -3.40 13.78
C TYR A 27 -3.65 -2.68 14.49
N LEU A 28 -2.54 -2.42 13.79
CA LEU A 28 -1.36 -1.77 14.36
C LEU A 28 -1.60 -0.29 14.71
N GLU A 29 -2.51 0.37 13.99
CA GLU A 29 -2.98 1.73 14.29
C GLU A 29 -4.06 1.77 15.38
N GLY A 30 -4.48 0.61 15.92
CA GLY A 30 -5.49 0.52 16.98
C GLY A 30 -6.89 0.93 16.54
N LYS A 31 -7.16 0.99 15.23
CA LYS A 31 -8.41 1.51 14.67
C LYS A 31 -9.64 0.64 15.00
N PHE A 32 -9.42 -0.64 15.29
CA PHE A 32 -10.48 -1.55 15.76
C PHE A 32 -10.83 -1.39 17.25
N GLY A 33 -10.15 -0.49 17.97
CA GLY A 33 -10.34 -0.30 19.41
C GLY A 33 -9.76 -1.45 20.23
N THR A 34 -9.95 -1.38 21.55
CA THR A 34 -9.51 -2.44 22.48
C THR A 34 -10.67 -2.88 23.37
N PRO A 35 -10.66 -4.13 23.89
CA PRO A 35 -11.72 -4.60 24.79
C PRO A 35 -11.86 -3.81 26.10
N THR A 36 -10.89 -2.95 26.44
CA THR A 36 -10.76 -2.36 27.78
C THR A 36 -10.80 -0.84 27.81
N THR A 37 -10.45 -0.13 26.73
CA THR A 37 -10.24 1.33 26.83
C THR A 37 -10.65 2.15 25.62
N GLU A 38 -10.81 1.56 24.43
CA GLU A 38 -11.05 2.34 23.20
C GLU A 38 -12.18 1.75 22.35
N THR A 39 -13.14 2.60 21.98
CA THR A 39 -14.20 2.24 21.04
C THR A 39 -13.63 2.09 19.62
N ALA A 40 -14.07 1.05 18.91
CA ALA A 40 -13.74 0.86 17.51
C ALA A 40 -14.12 2.10 16.68
N LYS A 41 -13.25 2.50 15.76
CA LYS A 41 -13.55 3.61 14.86
C LYS A 41 -14.67 3.24 13.88
N PRO A 42 -15.47 4.22 13.42
CA PRO A 42 -16.34 4.07 12.26
C PRO A 42 -15.59 3.46 11.07
N ALA A 43 -16.29 2.77 10.17
CA ALA A 43 -15.63 2.12 9.04
C ALA A 43 -14.99 3.15 8.08
N GLU A 44 -15.59 4.33 8.02
CA GLU A 44 -15.19 5.51 7.26
C GLU A 44 -13.87 6.13 7.78
N ASP A 45 -13.52 5.87 9.05
CA ASP A 45 -12.30 6.37 9.71
C ASP A 45 -11.15 5.34 9.68
N LEU A 46 -11.40 4.16 9.10
CA LEU A 46 -10.37 3.15 8.86
C LEU A 46 -9.47 3.57 7.71
N LEU A 47 -8.20 3.23 7.82
CA LEU A 47 -7.22 3.57 6.79
C LEU A 47 -7.34 2.59 5.62
N GLY A 48 -7.24 3.09 4.40
CA GLY A 48 -6.85 2.27 3.27
C GLY A 48 -5.40 1.78 3.42
N ALA A 49 -5.06 0.69 2.75
CA ALA A 49 -3.70 0.16 2.68
C ALA A 49 -3.19 0.19 1.24
N LEU A 50 -1.97 0.70 1.08
CA LEU A 50 -1.16 0.61 -0.12
C LEU A 50 0.03 -0.29 0.23
N ASN A 51 0.08 -1.48 -0.35
CA ASN A 51 1.15 -2.44 -0.09
C ASN A 51 1.95 -2.66 -1.38
N MET A 52 3.26 -2.73 -1.27
CA MET A 52 4.14 -3.09 -2.39
C MET A 52 5.14 -4.13 -1.92
N GLY A 53 5.22 -5.23 -2.66
CA GLY A 53 6.24 -6.24 -2.50
C GLY A 53 7.27 -6.21 -3.63
N GLY A 54 7.99 -7.32 -3.81
CA GLY A 54 8.94 -7.49 -4.90
C GLY A 54 8.27 -7.64 -6.27
N ALA A 55 7.15 -8.37 -6.34
CA ALA A 55 6.52 -8.78 -7.60
C ALA A 55 5.14 -8.19 -7.88
N SER A 56 4.45 -7.67 -6.86
CA SER A 56 3.12 -7.09 -7.00
C SER A 56 2.94 -5.91 -6.04
N SER A 57 1.88 -5.14 -6.27
CA SER A 57 1.37 -4.15 -5.33
C SER A 57 -0.14 -4.29 -5.18
N GLN A 58 -0.66 -3.82 -4.04
CA GLN A 58 -2.05 -3.92 -3.67
C GLN A 58 -2.57 -2.58 -3.17
N ILE A 59 -3.85 -2.35 -3.44
CA ILE A 59 -4.65 -1.30 -2.83
C ILE A 59 -5.87 -1.94 -2.19
N ALA A 60 -6.15 -1.58 -0.94
CA ALA A 60 -7.31 -2.07 -0.21
C ALA A 60 -7.93 -0.94 0.62
N PHE A 61 -9.23 -0.68 0.50
CA PHE A 61 -9.90 0.34 1.32
C PHE A 61 -11.40 0.09 1.43
N TYR A 62 -11.98 0.57 2.52
CA TYR A 62 -13.41 0.54 2.74
C TYR A 62 -14.11 1.58 1.85
N THR A 63 -15.25 1.20 1.28
CA THR A 63 -16.06 2.10 0.45
C THR A 63 -17.53 1.75 0.53
N THR A 64 -18.38 2.78 0.48
CA THR A 64 -19.84 2.65 0.36
C THR A 64 -20.31 2.72 -1.09
N ALA A 65 -19.41 3.05 -2.03
CA ALA A 65 -19.71 3.05 -3.45
C ALA A 65 -19.76 1.62 -4.00
N ALA A 66 -20.50 1.42 -5.08
CA ALA A 66 -20.60 0.12 -5.73
C ALA A 66 -19.25 -0.32 -6.31
N ILE A 67 -18.80 -1.52 -5.94
CA ILE A 67 -17.65 -2.20 -6.54
C ILE A 67 -18.17 -3.01 -7.72
N GLN A 68 -17.69 -2.69 -8.93
CA GLN A 68 -18.23 -3.27 -10.16
C GLN A 68 -17.73 -4.69 -10.41
N SER A 69 -16.45 -4.94 -10.13
CA SER A 69 -15.81 -6.25 -10.30
C SER A 69 -15.97 -7.09 -9.05
N ALA A 70 -16.52 -8.30 -9.18
CA ALA A 70 -16.59 -9.25 -8.07
C ALA A 70 -15.19 -9.70 -7.61
N ASP A 71 -14.22 -9.72 -8.51
CA ASP A 71 -12.82 -10.08 -8.23
C ASP A 71 -12.09 -9.00 -7.41
N ASP A 72 -12.66 -7.79 -7.31
CA ASP A 72 -12.12 -6.68 -6.52
C ASP A 72 -12.90 -6.42 -5.23
N LYS A 73 -13.96 -7.20 -4.97
CA LYS A 73 -14.77 -7.07 -3.76
C LYS A 73 -14.31 -8.09 -2.73
N TYR A 74 -13.98 -7.62 -1.53
CA TYR A 74 -13.67 -8.49 -0.40
C TYR A 74 -14.52 -8.13 0.81
N ASP A 75 -15.36 -9.08 1.25
CA ASP A 75 -16.16 -8.94 2.47
C ASP A 75 -15.41 -9.57 3.64
N GLY A 76 -14.78 -8.73 4.46
CA GLY A 76 -14.00 -9.16 5.63
C GLY A 76 -14.78 -9.05 6.94
N VAL A 77 -14.56 -9.98 7.87
CA VAL A 77 -15.12 -9.90 9.23
C VAL A 77 -14.01 -9.70 10.25
N VAL A 78 -14.04 -8.57 10.96
CA VAL A 78 -13.05 -8.26 12.00
C VAL A 78 -13.79 -7.91 13.28
N PHE A 79 -13.53 -8.62 14.37
CA PHE A 79 -14.21 -8.42 15.66
C PHE A 79 -15.75 -8.40 15.52
N GLY A 80 -16.28 -9.35 14.73
CA GLY A 80 -17.73 -9.49 14.44
C GLY A 80 -18.40 -8.34 13.70
N LYS A 81 -17.62 -7.41 13.13
CA LYS A 81 -18.12 -6.39 12.21
C LYS A 81 -17.71 -6.75 10.78
N GLU A 82 -18.67 -6.69 9.87
CA GLU A 82 -18.45 -6.86 8.44
C GLU A 82 -17.94 -5.57 7.81
N TYR A 83 -16.98 -5.70 6.90
CA TYR A 83 -16.37 -4.62 6.15
C TYR A 83 -16.40 -4.96 4.66
N ASN A 84 -17.06 -4.12 3.88
CA ASN A 84 -17.05 -4.18 2.43
C ASN A 84 -15.83 -3.40 1.91
N LEU A 85 -14.85 -4.12 1.38
CA LEU A 85 -13.59 -3.56 0.92
C LEU A 85 -13.46 -3.68 -0.60
N TYR A 86 -12.98 -2.62 -1.22
CA TYR A 86 -12.34 -2.73 -2.52
C TYR A 86 -10.91 -3.22 -2.30
N CYS A 87 -10.53 -4.34 -2.91
CA CYS A 87 -9.20 -4.93 -2.84
C CYS A 87 -8.74 -5.31 -4.24
N HIS A 88 -7.66 -4.71 -4.72
CA HIS A 88 -7.12 -5.03 -6.05
C HIS A 88 -5.62 -5.30 -5.99
N THR A 89 -5.16 -6.24 -6.82
CA THR A 89 -3.75 -6.60 -6.95
C THR A 89 -3.23 -6.31 -8.34
N ASN A 90 -2.19 -5.50 -8.40
CA ASN A 90 -1.43 -5.22 -9.61
C ASN A 90 -0.21 -6.14 -9.66
N LEU A 91 -0.40 -7.33 -10.26
CA LEU A 91 0.70 -8.25 -10.53
C LEU A 91 1.71 -7.62 -11.49
N CYS A 92 3.01 -7.88 -11.30
CA CYS A 92 4.12 -7.28 -12.05
C CYS A 92 4.38 -5.79 -11.78
N TYR A 93 3.64 -5.18 -10.85
CA TYR A 93 3.87 -3.81 -10.35
C TYR A 93 4.45 -3.79 -8.93
N GLY A 94 5.25 -4.80 -8.58
CA GLY A 94 6.13 -4.75 -7.43
C GLY A 94 7.45 -4.04 -7.74
N ILE A 95 8.21 -3.68 -6.71
CA ILE A 95 9.42 -2.86 -6.87
C ILE A 95 10.51 -3.58 -7.70
N GLY A 96 10.65 -4.90 -7.53
CA GLY A 96 11.63 -5.72 -8.26
C GLY A 96 11.21 -5.99 -9.70
N THR A 97 9.94 -6.33 -9.93
CA THR A 97 9.44 -6.55 -11.30
C THR A 97 9.43 -5.27 -12.11
N LEU A 98 9.10 -4.12 -11.50
CA LEU A 98 9.21 -2.82 -12.17
C LEU A 98 10.66 -2.47 -12.50
N ARG A 99 11.61 -2.77 -11.61
CA ARG A 99 13.04 -2.61 -11.87
C ARG A 99 13.49 -3.47 -13.06
N ASP A 100 13.09 -4.74 -13.12
CA ASP A 100 13.47 -5.61 -14.23
C ASP A 100 12.86 -5.13 -15.54
N ARG A 101 11.58 -4.76 -15.55
CA ARG A 101 10.91 -4.17 -16.72
C ARG A 101 11.57 -2.86 -17.16
N TYR A 102 11.97 -2.01 -16.22
CA TYR A 102 12.72 -0.78 -16.51
C TYR A 102 14.04 -1.06 -17.23
N LEU A 103 14.84 -2.00 -16.71
CA LEU A 103 16.11 -2.38 -17.34
C LEU A 103 15.91 -3.08 -18.69
N ALA A 104 14.89 -3.93 -18.81
CA ALA A 104 14.51 -4.56 -20.07
C ALA A 104 14.17 -3.50 -21.13
N LEU A 105 13.41 -2.48 -20.73
CA LEU A 105 12.97 -1.41 -21.62
C LEU A 105 14.17 -0.60 -22.12
N LEU A 106 15.10 -0.22 -21.24
CA LEU A 106 16.35 0.42 -21.64
C LEU A 106 17.17 -0.46 -22.59
N ALA A 107 17.29 -1.76 -22.31
CA ALA A 107 18.01 -2.70 -23.16
C ALA A 107 17.36 -2.87 -24.54
N SER A 108 16.02 -2.91 -24.60
CA SER A 108 15.27 -3.04 -25.85
C SER A 108 15.44 -1.85 -26.79
N ARG A 109 15.72 -0.65 -26.23
CA ARG A 109 15.95 0.59 -26.99
C ARG A 109 17.41 0.77 -27.41
N ALA A 110 18.33 0.05 -26.79
CA ALA A 110 19.74 0.18 -27.09
C ALA A 110 20.05 -0.40 -28.47
N ARG A 111 20.75 0.40 -29.29
CA ARG A 111 21.22 -0.03 -30.62
C ARG A 111 22.60 -0.68 -30.57
N ILE A 112 23.40 -0.33 -29.56
CA ILE A 112 24.79 -0.75 -29.38
C ILE A 112 24.98 -1.11 -27.91
N PHE A 113 25.63 -2.24 -27.65
CA PHE A 113 25.87 -2.79 -26.30
C PHE A 113 27.34 -2.71 -25.86
N THR A 114 28.20 -2.02 -26.61
CA THR A 114 29.64 -1.90 -26.32
C THR A 114 29.96 -0.90 -25.21
N ASP A 115 29.06 0.04 -24.95
CA ASP A 115 29.13 0.99 -23.83
C ASP A 115 27.99 0.71 -22.84
N PRO A 116 28.14 1.11 -21.56
CA PRO A 116 27.04 1.02 -20.61
C PRO A 116 25.78 1.70 -21.14
N ILE A 117 24.65 1.00 -21.10
CA ILE A 117 23.36 1.56 -21.48
C ILE A 117 23.01 2.65 -20.48
N ALA A 118 22.80 3.87 -20.97
CA ALA A 118 22.48 5.02 -20.15
C ALA A 118 21.16 4.82 -19.39
N SER A 119 21.22 4.91 -18.07
CA SER A 119 20.07 4.81 -17.18
C SER A 119 19.73 6.18 -16.59
N PRO A 120 18.62 6.82 -17.02
CA PRO A 120 18.25 8.14 -16.53
C PRO A 120 17.73 8.14 -15.09
N CYS A 121 17.47 6.98 -14.48
CA CYS A 121 17.03 6.83 -13.09
C CYS A 121 18.15 6.42 -12.12
N HIS A 122 19.41 6.48 -12.56
CA HIS A 122 20.55 6.21 -11.69
C HIS A 122 21.51 7.41 -11.63
N PRO A 123 22.09 7.70 -10.46
CA PRO A 123 23.02 8.82 -10.27
C PRO A 123 24.25 8.71 -11.17
N LYS A 124 24.90 9.83 -11.48
CA LYS A 124 26.13 9.82 -12.28
C LYS A 124 27.17 8.90 -11.64
N TYR A 125 27.96 8.23 -12.48
CA TYR A 125 28.98 7.25 -12.08
C TYR A 125 28.46 5.95 -11.45
N PHE A 126 27.14 5.76 -11.37
CA PHE A 126 26.57 4.44 -11.17
C PHE A 126 26.96 3.51 -12.31
N SER A 127 27.27 2.26 -11.98
CA SER A 127 27.48 1.21 -12.96
C SER A 127 27.07 -0.13 -12.36
N ILE A 128 26.21 -0.85 -13.05
CA ILE A 128 25.81 -2.22 -12.67
C ILE A 128 25.86 -3.11 -13.90
N THR A 129 26.33 -4.34 -13.71
CA THR A 129 26.24 -5.39 -14.74
C THR A 129 25.28 -6.46 -14.25
N VAL A 130 24.32 -6.82 -15.10
CA VAL A 130 23.28 -7.81 -14.81
C VAL A 130 23.27 -8.87 -15.90
N GLN A 131 22.84 -10.08 -15.54
CA GLN A 131 22.67 -11.15 -16.51
C GLN A 131 21.43 -10.85 -17.36
N THR A 132 21.53 -10.98 -18.68
CA THR A 132 20.41 -10.74 -19.60
C THR A 132 19.21 -11.61 -19.25
N ASN A 133 19.46 -12.86 -18.88
CA ASN A 133 18.41 -13.79 -18.48
C ASN A 133 17.75 -13.43 -17.15
N SER A 134 18.42 -12.73 -16.22
CA SER A 134 17.79 -12.31 -14.97
C SER A 134 16.67 -11.29 -15.18
N ILE A 135 16.68 -10.58 -16.32
CA ILE A 135 15.65 -9.62 -16.70
C ILE A 135 14.65 -10.26 -17.68
N PHE A 136 15.15 -10.82 -18.79
CA PHE A 136 14.30 -11.26 -19.89
C PHE A 136 13.64 -12.62 -19.68
N GLN A 137 13.99 -13.39 -18.65
CA GLN A 137 13.23 -14.61 -18.28
C GLN A 137 12.10 -14.32 -17.30
N SER A 138 12.02 -13.09 -16.76
CA SER A 138 10.90 -12.70 -15.92
C SER A 138 9.59 -12.81 -16.74
N PRO A 139 8.55 -13.50 -16.22
CA PRO A 139 7.24 -13.52 -16.86
C PRO A 139 6.71 -12.09 -17.08
N CYS A 140 6.97 -11.18 -16.15
CA CYS A 140 6.58 -9.77 -16.23
C CYS A 140 7.27 -8.96 -17.35
N VAL A 141 8.26 -9.55 -18.03
CA VAL A 141 8.98 -8.93 -19.17
C VAL A 141 8.67 -9.67 -20.47
N SER A 142 8.72 -11.01 -20.44
CA SER A 142 8.71 -11.88 -21.62
C SER A 142 7.35 -12.49 -21.97
N GLN A 143 6.44 -12.60 -21.00
CA GLN A 143 5.11 -13.18 -21.18
C GLN A 143 4.06 -12.13 -20.87
N THR A 144 3.36 -11.67 -21.88
CA THR A 144 2.26 -10.74 -21.67
C THR A 144 0.95 -11.48 -21.90
N ASP A 145 0.33 -11.88 -20.80
CA ASP A 145 -1.10 -11.66 -20.76
C ASP A 145 -1.29 -10.14 -20.89
N ASN A 146 -1.75 -9.69 -22.05
CA ASN A 146 -1.95 -8.27 -22.34
C ASN A 146 -2.90 -7.61 -21.31
N GLY A 147 -3.67 -8.41 -20.56
CA GLY A 147 -4.48 -7.97 -19.43
C GLY A 147 -3.71 -7.68 -18.14
N ILE A 148 -2.37 -7.74 -18.10
CA ILE A 148 -1.59 -7.47 -16.88
C ILE A 148 -0.57 -6.35 -17.08
N THR A 149 0.39 -6.49 -18.00
CA THR A 149 1.55 -5.57 -18.13
C THR A 149 1.59 -4.74 -19.43
N GLY A 150 0.53 -4.77 -20.24
CA GLY A 150 0.54 -4.18 -21.58
C GLY A 150 1.38 -5.00 -22.58
N PRO A 151 1.85 -4.39 -23.68
CA PRO A 151 2.65 -5.07 -24.70
C PRO A 151 3.99 -5.62 -24.16
N PRO A 152 4.50 -6.74 -24.71
CA PRO A 152 5.73 -7.36 -24.24
C PRO A 152 6.96 -6.54 -24.59
N ILE A 153 7.96 -6.53 -23.69
CA ILE A 153 9.25 -5.92 -23.96
C ILE A 153 10.12 -6.95 -24.69
N ILE A 154 10.34 -6.71 -25.99
CA ILE A 154 11.03 -7.67 -26.86
C ILE A 154 12.53 -7.68 -26.57
N LYS A 155 13.08 -8.88 -26.33
CA LYS A 155 14.52 -9.12 -26.21
C LYS A 155 15.21 -8.89 -27.58
N PRO A 156 16.18 -7.96 -27.68
CA PRO A 156 16.96 -7.77 -28.91
C PRO A 156 17.73 -9.03 -29.31
N TRP A 157 17.83 -9.30 -30.61
CA TRP A 157 18.48 -10.51 -31.15
C TRP A 157 19.97 -10.61 -30.78
N SER A 158 20.71 -9.51 -30.87
CA SER A 158 22.16 -9.45 -30.65
C SER A 158 22.54 -9.00 -29.24
N ILE A 159 21.68 -9.23 -28.25
CA ILE A 159 21.95 -8.83 -26.87
C ILE A 159 23.01 -9.76 -26.24
N PRO A 160 24.04 -9.25 -25.56
CA PRO A 160 25.05 -10.08 -24.89
C PRO A 160 24.46 -10.88 -23.71
N ASP A 161 25.22 -11.82 -23.16
CA ASP A 161 24.81 -12.60 -21.98
C ASP A 161 24.69 -11.75 -20.72
N SER A 162 25.47 -10.67 -20.63
CA SER A 162 25.41 -9.69 -19.56
C SER A 162 25.40 -8.27 -20.11
N ILE A 163 24.62 -7.40 -19.47
CA ILE A 163 24.43 -6.01 -19.89
C ILE A 163 24.92 -5.10 -18.77
N THR A 164 25.71 -4.09 -19.13
CA THR A 164 26.11 -3.03 -18.21
C THR A 164 25.22 -1.82 -18.40
N PHE A 165 24.71 -1.27 -17.29
CA PHE A 165 23.94 -0.03 -17.25
C PHE A 165 24.75 1.03 -16.50
N GLY A 166 24.82 2.25 -17.06
CA GLY A 166 25.55 3.37 -16.49
C GLY A 166 24.62 4.52 -16.13
N GLY A 167 24.83 5.17 -14.99
CA GLY A 167 23.95 6.24 -14.53
C GLY A 167 24.13 7.54 -15.30
N SER A 168 23.01 8.09 -15.79
CA SER A 168 22.95 9.31 -16.59
C SER A 168 21.85 10.25 -16.08
N TYR A 169 21.67 10.32 -14.77
CA TYR A 169 20.47 10.86 -14.12
C TYR A 169 19.86 12.08 -14.81
N SER A 170 18.57 11.97 -15.13
CA SER A 170 17.73 13.06 -15.60
C SER A 170 16.30 12.77 -15.16
N MET A 171 15.77 13.59 -14.24
CA MET A 171 14.40 13.43 -13.72
C MET A 171 13.37 13.27 -14.84
N ARG A 172 13.41 14.15 -15.86
CA ARG A 172 12.47 14.12 -16.99
C ARG A 172 12.54 12.80 -17.77
N MET A 173 13.75 12.35 -18.10
CA MET A 173 13.92 11.10 -18.85
C MET A 173 13.59 9.88 -17.97
N CYS A 174 13.88 9.94 -16.67
CA CYS A 174 13.56 8.86 -15.74
C CYS A 174 12.05 8.65 -15.65
N LEU A 175 11.32 9.74 -15.38
CA LEU A 175 9.86 9.72 -15.31
C LEU A 175 9.24 9.25 -16.63
N SER A 176 9.75 9.73 -17.77
CA SER A 176 9.26 9.29 -19.09
C SER A 176 9.45 7.79 -19.35
N VAL A 177 10.57 7.19 -18.90
CA VAL A 177 10.77 5.74 -19.05
C VAL A 177 9.89 4.96 -18.08
N ILE A 178 9.71 5.45 -16.85
CA ILE A 178 8.84 4.80 -15.87
C ILE A 178 7.38 4.86 -16.32
N ASP A 179 6.92 6.00 -16.85
CA ASP A 179 5.54 6.18 -17.30
C ASP A 179 5.13 5.16 -18.37
N GLU A 180 6.02 4.84 -19.30
CA GLU A 180 5.78 3.83 -20.33
C GLU A 180 5.56 2.41 -19.75
N LEU A 181 5.98 2.14 -18.50
CA LEU A 181 5.70 0.87 -17.82
C LEU A 181 4.23 0.75 -17.36
N PHE A 182 3.50 1.87 -17.33
CA PHE A 182 2.11 1.97 -16.86
C PHE A 182 1.14 2.38 -17.96
N GLU A 183 1.58 3.16 -18.95
CA GLU A 183 0.75 3.59 -20.09
C GLU A 183 0.14 2.39 -20.87
N GLY A 184 -1.15 2.46 -21.16
CA GLY A 184 -1.87 1.43 -21.91
C GLY A 184 -2.10 0.14 -21.14
N THR A 185 -1.94 0.16 -19.80
CA THR A 185 -2.14 -1.01 -18.93
C THR A 185 -3.42 -0.87 -18.09
N PRO A 186 -4.00 -1.97 -17.59
CA PRO A 186 -5.17 -1.90 -16.70
C PRO A 186 -4.95 -1.08 -15.43
N PHE A 187 -3.70 -0.92 -15.00
CA PHE A 187 -3.34 -0.05 -13.88
C PHE A 187 -3.69 1.43 -14.18
N GLU A 188 -3.54 1.88 -15.43
CA GLU A 188 -3.84 3.26 -15.82
C GLU A 188 -5.33 3.61 -15.68
N GLN A 189 -6.20 2.63 -15.97
CA GLN A 189 -7.66 2.78 -15.91
C GLN A 189 -8.29 1.67 -15.05
N PRO A 190 -8.04 1.70 -13.73
CA PRO A 190 -8.58 0.67 -12.86
C PRO A 190 -10.10 0.83 -12.76
N GLN A 191 -10.84 -0.28 -12.88
CA GLN A 191 -12.28 -0.33 -12.63
C GLN A 191 -12.56 -0.24 -11.12
N ARG A 192 -12.23 0.90 -10.52
CA ARG A 192 -12.27 1.10 -9.07
C ARG A 192 -13.21 2.23 -8.65
N PRO A 193 -13.79 2.15 -7.44
CA PRO A 193 -14.47 3.27 -6.82
C PRO A 193 -13.54 4.47 -6.57
N PRO A 194 -14.09 5.69 -6.41
CA PRO A 194 -13.33 6.84 -5.95
C PRO A 194 -12.58 6.54 -4.65
N LEU A 195 -11.35 7.05 -4.54
CA LEU A 195 -10.60 6.97 -3.29
C LEU A 195 -11.37 7.68 -2.17
N SER A 196 -11.39 7.07 -0.98
CA SER A 196 -12.01 7.63 0.20
C SER A 196 -11.15 7.35 1.43
N GLY A 197 -11.10 8.32 2.35
CA GLY A 197 -10.32 8.25 3.59
C GLY A 197 -8.80 8.42 3.42
N ASP A 198 -8.11 8.26 4.54
CA ASP A 198 -6.64 8.26 4.62
C ASP A 198 -6.06 6.89 4.29
N PHE A 199 -4.82 6.85 3.80
CA PHE A 199 -4.13 5.63 3.38
C PHE A 199 -2.81 5.45 4.11
N ALA A 200 -2.52 4.22 4.52
CA ALA A 200 -1.20 3.81 4.98
C ALA A 200 -0.44 3.12 3.85
N ALA A 201 0.72 3.66 3.49
CA ALA A 201 1.67 3.07 2.56
C ALA A 201 2.71 2.25 3.32
N ILE A 202 2.75 0.94 3.11
CA ILE A 202 3.50 0.00 3.95
C ILE A 202 4.57 -0.79 3.16
N HIS A 203 5.32 -1.64 3.86
CA HIS A 203 6.33 -2.55 3.30
C HIS A 203 7.31 -1.81 2.37
N LYS A 204 7.51 -2.24 1.11
CA LYS A 204 8.52 -1.64 0.21
C LYS A 204 8.27 -0.16 -0.10
N ILE A 205 7.04 0.32 0.00
CA ILE A 205 6.75 1.75 -0.14
C ILE A 205 7.39 2.50 1.02
N TRP A 206 7.06 2.14 2.26
CA TRP A 206 7.62 2.76 3.46
C TRP A 206 9.14 2.58 3.54
N GLU A 207 9.68 1.39 3.28
CA GLU A 207 11.13 1.14 3.32
C GLU A 207 11.89 2.08 2.38
N THR A 208 11.36 2.28 1.17
CA THR A 208 11.93 3.19 0.17
C THR A 208 11.93 4.62 0.71
N VAL A 209 10.80 5.09 1.22
CA VAL A 209 10.69 6.47 1.72
C VAL A 209 11.55 6.70 2.96
N ASN A 210 11.54 5.75 3.90
CA ASN A 210 12.30 5.80 5.13
C ASN A 210 13.81 5.88 4.85
N ALA A 211 14.28 5.22 3.79
CA ALA A 211 15.67 5.30 3.34
C ALA A 211 16.11 6.73 2.96
N PHE A 212 15.20 7.60 2.47
CA PHE A 212 15.49 9.00 2.15
C PHE A 212 15.44 9.94 3.36
N VAL A 213 14.84 9.54 4.48
CA VAL A 213 14.64 10.39 5.67
C VAL A 213 15.39 9.89 6.91
N GLY A 214 16.43 9.07 6.72
CA GLY A 214 17.35 8.65 7.79
C GLY A 214 17.14 7.23 8.33
N GLY A 215 16.14 6.49 7.82
CA GLY A 215 16.00 5.04 8.04
C GLY A 215 15.42 4.61 9.38
N THR A 216 15.08 5.54 10.28
CA THR A 216 14.61 5.23 11.64
C THR A 216 13.14 5.57 11.88
N ALA A 217 12.45 6.16 10.89
CA ALA A 217 11.10 6.67 11.08
C ALA A 217 10.04 5.58 10.88
N LEU A 218 9.27 5.29 11.93
CA LEU A 218 8.13 4.35 11.86
C LEU A 218 6.90 4.96 11.16
N ARG A 219 6.76 6.28 11.20
CA ARG A 219 5.67 7.02 10.55
C ARG A 219 6.25 8.24 9.86
N ILE A 220 5.91 8.42 8.59
CA ILE A 220 6.37 9.56 7.79
C ILE A 220 5.17 10.18 7.09
N LYS A 221 4.98 11.47 7.32
CA LYS A 221 4.02 12.32 6.59
C LYS A 221 4.83 13.37 5.82
N MET A 222 4.60 13.48 4.52
CA MET A 222 5.27 14.49 3.69
C MET A 222 4.42 14.91 2.51
N SER A 223 4.63 16.14 2.02
CA SER A 223 4.02 16.62 0.76
C SER A 223 4.63 15.94 -0.46
N LEU A 224 3.90 15.97 -1.58
CA LEU A 224 4.38 15.44 -2.86
C LEU A 224 5.61 16.23 -3.34
N SER A 225 5.60 17.56 -3.17
CA SER A 225 6.75 18.42 -3.47
C SER A 225 7.96 18.03 -2.64
N ARG A 226 7.80 17.84 -1.31
CA ARG A 226 8.92 17.43 -0.45
C ARG A 226 9.45 16.06 -0.85
N TYR A 227 8.58 15.10 -1.16
CA TYR A 227 8.98 13.78 -1.67
C TYR A 227 9.82 13.91 -2.95
N THR A 228 9.31 14.69 -3.90
CA THR A 228 9.95 14.90 -5.21
C THR A 228 11.33 15.53 -5.03
N ASP A 229 11.45 16.53 -4.14
CA ASP A 229 12.72 17.20 -3.86
C ASP A 229 13.74 16.29 -3.20
N ILE A 230 13.36 15.46 -2.22
CA ILE A 230 14.32 14.56 -1.55
C ILE A 230 14.85 13.49 -2.50
N VAL A 231 13.99 12.94 -3.36
CA VAL A 231 14.40 11.95 -4.35
C VAL A 231 15.27 12.59 -5.43
N ASP A 232 14.86 13.74 -5.99
CA ASP A 232 15.66 14.43 -7.02
C ASP A 232 17.04 14.84 -6.49
N ASN A 233 17.09 15.43 -5.31
CA ASN A 233 18.36 15.82 -4.68
C ASN A 233 19.27 14.62 -4.41
N PHE A 234 18.71 13.49 -3.98
CA PHE A 234 19.48 12.25 -3.83
C PHE A 234 20.04 11.78 -5.17
N CYS A 235 19.21 11.72 -6.20
CA CYS A 235 19.58 11.22 -7.52
C CYS A 235 20.63 12.08 -8.25
N ARG A 236 20.74 13.37 -7.92
CA ARG A 236 21.75 14.29 -8.48
C ARG A 236 23.15 14.09 -7.92
N GLN A 237 23.29 13.40 -6.79
CA GLN A 237 24.59 13.18 -6.15
C GLN A 237 25.50 12.32 -7.04
N ASP A 238 26.81 12.44 -6.81
CA ASP A 238 27.76 11.51 -7.41
C ASP A 238 27.61 10.16 -6.70
N TRP A 239 27.34 9.09 -7.45
CA TRP A 239 27.17 7.75 -6.92
C TRP A 239 28.30 7.30 -6.00
N ARG A 240 29.53 7.72 -6.31
CA ARG A 240 30.73 7.35 -5.54
C ARG A 240 30.76 7.98 -4.16
N ALA A 241 29.97 9.03 -3.94
CA ALA A 241 29.92 9.78 -2.70
C ALA A 241 28.73 9.37 -1.80
N ILE A 242 27.83 8.47 -2.24
CA ILE A 242 26.61 8.11 -1.49
C ILE A 242 26.86 6.89 -0.60
N PRO A 243 27.05 7.00 0.73
CA PRO A 243 27.49 5.88 1.54
C PRO A 243 26.52 4.69 1.52
N GLY A 244 27.04 3.49 1.35
CA GLY A 244 26.28 2.24 1.39
C GLY A 244 25.59 1.87 0.07
N GLU A 245 25.43 2.84 -0.82
CA GLU A 245 24.85 2.64 -2.13
C GLU A 245 25.84 1.99 -3.11
N GLN A 246 27.16 2.08 -2.90
CA GLN A 246 28.15 1.40 -3.75
C GLN A 246 28.01 -0.13 -3.77
N LYS A 247 27.16 -0.70 -2.91
CA LYS A 247 26.82 -2.13 -2.91
C LYS A 247 25.61 -2.36 -3.83
N PRO A 248 25.66 -3.37 -4.70
CA PRO A 248 24.49 -3.77 -5.47
C PRO A 248 23.25 -4.02 -4.57
N PRO A 249 22.06 -3.66 -5.03
CA PRO A 249 21.79 -3.33 -6.44
C PRO A 249 21.87 -1.82 -6.72
N GLY A 250 21.93 -0.98 -5.67
CA GLY A 250 22.18 0.45 -5.81
C GLY A 250 21.05 1.25 -6.50
N ASP A 251 19.82 0.76 -6.45
CA ASP A 251 18.70 1.35 -7.18
C ASP A 251 17.88 2.34 -6.34
N ARG A 252 18.41 2.91 -5.25
CA ARG A 252 17.58 3.78 -4.38
C ARG A 252 16.95 4.93 -5.15
N CYS A 253 17.68 5.53 -6.10
CA CYS A 253 17.15 6.58 -6.97
C CYS A 253 15.96 6.07 -7.81
N LEU A 254 16.13 4.94 -8.50
CA LEU A 254 15.07 4.31 -9.30
C LEU A 254 13.86 3.94 -8.42
N HIS A 255 14.08 3.33 -7.25
CA HIS A 255 13.00 2.94 -6.34
C HIS A 255 12.18 4.15 -5.86
N GLY A 256 12.83 5.27 -5.55
CA GLY A 256 12.12 6.51 -5.19
C GLY A 256 11.18 6.98 -6.30
N TRP A 257 11.64 7.00 -7.55
CA TRP A 257 10.78 7.39 -8.66
C TRP A 257 9.68 6.35 -8.96
N LEU A 258 9.97 5.05 -8.87
CA LEU A 258 8.97 4.00 -9.03
C LEU A 258 7.84 4.10 -8.00
N VAL A 259 8.17 4.38 -6.73
CA VAL A 259 7.16 4.58 -5.69
C VAL A 259 6.29 5.79 -5.99
N ARG A 260 6.87 6.93 -6.41
CA ARG A 260 6.10 8.13 -6.79
C ARG A 260 5.13 7.83 -7.93
N GLU A 261 5.61 7.22 -9.01
CA GLU A 261 4.76 6.96 -10.17
C GLU A 261 3.67 5.95 -9.85
N MET A 262 3.98 4.87 -9.12
CA MET A 262 2.96 3.93 -8.66
C MET A 262 1.85 4.64 -7.85
N LEU A 263 2.21 5.54 -6.93
CA LEU A 263 1.22 6.33 -6.17
C LEU A 263 0.41 7.26 -7.08
N LYS A 264 1.04 7.88 -8.09
CA LYS A 264 0.34 8.67 -9.12
C LYS A 264 -0.71 7.83 -9.86
N TYR A 265 -0.37 6.62 -10.27
CA TYR A 265 -1.30 5.71 -10.95
C TYR A 265 -2.38 5.15 -10.00
N TYR A 266 -2.08 5.03 -8.71
CA TYR A 266 -3.10 4.84 -7.67
C TYR A 266 -4.00 6.05 -7.44
N GLY A 267 -3.81 7.17 -8.15
CA GLY A 267 -4.68 8.34 -8.08
C GLY A 267 -4.22 9.41 -7.10
N PHE A 268 -3.03 9.31 -6.51
CA PHE A 268 -2.46 10.35 -5.66
C PHE A 268 -1.63 11.32 -6.51
N LYS A 269 -2.31 12.14 -7.32
CA LYS A 269 -1.71 12.94 -8.39
C LYS A 269 -1.37 14.36 -7.96
N SER A 270 -2.08 14.88 -6.96
CA SER A 270 -1.97 16.25 -6.44
C SER A 270 -1.51 16.28 -4.98
N GLU A 271 -1.10 17.46 -4.52
CA GLU A 271 -0.75 17.67 -3.10
C GLU A 271 -1.90 17.33 -2.15
N ALA A 272 -3.14 17.64 -2.55
CA ALA A 272 -4.33 17.36 -1.74
C ALA A 272 -4.58 15.86 -1.59
N GLU A 273 -4.45 15.08 -2.66
CA GLU A 273 -4.60 13.62 -2.58
C GLU A 273 -3.42 12.99 -1.83
N TRP A 274 -2.18 13.45 -2.12
CA TRP A 274 -0.98 12.96 -1.45
C TRP A 274 -0.99 13.21 0.06
N ALA A 275 -1.63 14.30 0.50
CA ALA A 275 -1.82 14.60 1.92
C ALA A 275 -2.62 13.52 2.67
N ASN A 276 -3.33 12.62 1.98
CA ASN A 276 -4.03 11.50 2.60
C ASN A 276 -3.13 10.28 2.82
N ILE A 277 -1.88 10.27 2.32
CA ILE A 277 -0.95 9.15 2.49
C ILE A 277 -0.12 9.33 3.76
N THR A 278 0.02 8.28 4.56
CA THR A 278 1.02 8.15 5.62
C THR A 278 1.91 6.95 5.31
N PHE A 279 3.22 7.15 5.21
CA PHE A 279 4.15 6.02 5.06
C PHE A 279 4.37 5.38 6.42
N PHE A 280 3.98 4.12 6.56
CA PHE A 280 3.85 3.45 7.85
C PHE A 280 4.66 2.16 7.90
N GLY A 281 5.62 2.12 8.82
CA GLY A 281 6.51 0.98 9.05
C GLY A 281 6.00 -0.01 10.11
N GLY A 282 5.11 0.42 11.01
CA GLY A 282 4.57 -0.43 12.08
C GLY A 282 4.55 0.25 13.45
N ASP A 283 4.32 -0.53 14.51
CA ASP A 283 4.17 -0.04 15.90
C ASP A 283 5.48 -0.07 16.72
N GLY A 284 6.61 -0.34 16.05
CA GLY A 284 7.93 -0.49 16.66
C GLY A 284 8.23 -1.90 17.19
N ARG A 285 7.22 -2.76 17.34
CA ARG A 285 7.39 -4.19 17.67
C ARG A 285 7.12 -5.08 16.46
N ASN A 286 6.13 -4.71 15.67
CA ASN A 286 5.69 -5.42 14.49
C ASN A 286 5.78 -4.50 13.27
N MET A 287 6.27 -5.03 12.16
CA MET A 287 6.28 -4.31 10.90
C MET A 287 4.92 -4.38 10.23
N ALA A 288 4.50 -3.29 9.57
CA ALA A 288 3.28 -3.29 8.79
C ALA A 288 3.53 -3.95 7.41
N SER A 289 2.87 -5.09 7.17
CA SER A 289 2.92 -5.83 5.92
C SER A 289 1.70 -6.74 5.81
N TRP A 290 1.40 -7.25 4.60
CA TRP A 290 0.35 -8.25 4.42
C TRP A 290 0.62 -9.53 5.22
N SER A 291 1.88 -9.94 5.42
CA SER A 291 2.18 -11.16 6.18
C SER A 291 1.85 -11.00 7.67
N THR A 292 2.01 -9.79 8.21
CA THR A 292 1.54 -9.46 9.56
C THR A 292 0.03 -9.62 9.66
N GLY A 293 -0.72 -9.16 8.65
CA GLY A 293 -2.17 -9.34 8.57
C GLY A 293 -2.59 -10.79 8.45
N TYR A 294 -1.91 -11.54 7.57
CA TYR A 294 -2.14 -12.96 7.38
C TYR A 294 -1.95 -13.73 8.70
N ALA A 295 -0.90 -13.41 9.46
CA ALA A 295 -0.66 -13.99 10.77
C ALA A 295 -1.75 -13.63 11.80
N LEU A 296 -2.26 -12.39 11.77
CA LEU A 296 -3.38 -11.96 12.63
C LEU A 296 -4.66 -12.73 12.27
N ASN A 297 -4.96 -12.84 10.98
CA ASN A 297 -6.14 -13.51 10.43
C ASN A 297 -6.09 -15.03 10.73
N SER A 298 -4.96 -15.67 10.47
CA SER A 298 -4.80 -17.14 10.60
C SER A 298 -4.67 -17.63 12.04
N SER A 299 -4.26 -16.78 12.98
CA SER A 299 -4.02 -17.19 14.38
C SER A 299 -5.28 -17.30 15.24
N SER A 300 -6.48 -17.14 14.67
CA SER A 300 -7.77 -17.08 15.39
C SER A 300 -7.80 -16.03 16.51
N LYS A 301 -6.89 -15.04 16.46
CA LYS A 301 -6.81 -13.94 17.43
C LYS A 301 -7.82 -12.84 17.16
N ILE A 302 -8.45 -12.85 15.98
CA ILE A 302 -9.54 -11.95 15.63
C ILE A 302 -10.85 -12.73 15.80
N PRO A 303 -11.63 -12.49 16.87
CA PRO A 303 -12.91 -13.15 17.07
C PRO A 303 -13.91 -12.74 15.98
N SER A 304 -14.72 -13.71 15.52
CA SER A 304 -15.84 -13.49 14.59
C SER A 304 -17.06 -12.83 15.26
N THR A 305 -16.99 -12.57 16.57
CA THR A 305 -18.04 -11.91 17.35
C THR A 305 -17.54 -10.60 17.93
N SER A 306 -18.39 -9.58 17.98
CA SER A 306 -18.02 -8.31 18.61
C SER A 306 -17.73 -8.46 20.10
N PRO A 307 -16.75 -7.72 20.64
CA PRO A 307 -16.49 -7.69 22.06
C PRO A 307 -17.78 -7.33 22.80
N LYS A 308 -18.08 -8.03 23.90
CA LYS A 308 -19.21 -7.65 24.76
C LYS A 308 -18.98 -6.22 25.22
N ILE A 309 -19.89 -5.32 24.88
CA ILE A 309 -19.87 -3.93 25.37
C ILE A 309 -19.95 -4.00 26.90
N LYS A 310 -18.82 -3.72 27.57
CA LYS A 310 -18.80 -3.52 29.01
C LYS A 310 -19.25 -2.08 29.25
N MET A 311 -20.54 -1.89 29.40
CA MET A 311 -21.06 -0.62 29.89
C MET A 311 -20.59 -0.47 31.34
N ASP A 312 -19.81 0.57 31.63
CA ASP A 312 -19.38 0.89 32.98
C ASP A 312 -20.63 0.96 33.89
N ALA A 313 -20.59 0.27 35.03
CA ALA A 313 -21.69 0.22 35.98
C ALA A 313 -22.11 1.63 36.40
N THR A 314 -21.17 2.57 36.43
CA THR A 314 -21.42 4.00 36.69
C THR A 314 -22.25 4.62 35.57
N GLY A 315 -21.86 4.42 34.30
CA GLY A 315 -22.59 4.93 33.13
C GLY A 315 -24.00 4.35 33.02
N TYR A 316 -24.17 3.05 33.28
CA TYR A 316 -25.48 2.40 33.32
C TYR A 316 -26.38 2.99 34.43
N SER A 317 -25.81 3.17 35.62
CA SER A 317 -26.54 3.74 36.76
C SER A 317 -26.98 5.18 36.49
N ILE A 318 -26.09 6.01 35.92
CA ILE A 318 -26.42 7.39 35.54
C ILE A 318 -27.53 7.42 34.49
N GLY A 319 -27.45 6.56 33.46
CA GLY A 319 -28.47 6.46 32.42
C GLY A 319 -29.85 6.10 32.97
N ILE A 320 -29.92 5.13 33.89
CA ILE A 320 -31.16 4.74 34.58
C ILE A 320 -31.70 5.89 35.43
N ILE A 321 -30.86 6.56 36.21
CA ILE A 321 -31.28 7.69 37.04
C ILE A 321 -31.87 8.80 36.17
N PHE A 322 -31.25 9.10 35.02
CA PHE A 322 -31.77 10.09 34.08
C PHE A 322 -33.15 9.70 33.53
N LEU A 323 -33.31 8.45 33.11
CA LEU A 323 -34.59 7.92 32.61
C LEU A 323 -35.70 7.98 33.67
N ILE A 324 -35.40 7.58 34.91
CA ILE A 324 -36.37 7.63 36.02
C ILE A 324 -36.77 9.08 36.31
N ASN A 325 -35.82 10.01 36.39
CA ASN A 325 -36.12 11.42 36.63
C ASN A 325 -36.96 12.03 35.50
N ALA A 326 -36.65 11.72 34.24
CA ALA A 326 -37.44 12.17 33.10
C ALA A 326 -38.90 11.65 33.17
N LEU A 327 -39.08 10.37 33.55
CA LEU A 327 -40.39 9.77 33.76
C LEU A 327 -41.17 10.42 34.90
N LEU A 328 -40.51 10.68 36.03
CA LEU A 328 -41.12 11.37 37.17
C LEU A 328 -41.57 12.78 36.80
N ILE A 329 -40.74 13.54 36.07
CA ILE A 329 -41.08 14.87 35.59
C ILE A 329 -42.28 14.81 34.64
N ALA A 330 -42.29 13.85 33.69
CA ALA A 330 -43.41 13.67 32.77
C ALA A 330 -44.73 13.37 33.50
N ILE A 331 -44.69 12.49 34.50
CA ILE A 331 -45.85 12.18 35.35
C ILE A 331 -46.31 13.42 36.12
N LEU A 332 -45.39 14.20 36.68
CA LEU A 332 -45.72 15.41 37.44
C LEU A 332 -46.37 16.47 36.55
N VAL A 333 -45.86 16.66 35.33
CA VAL A 333 -46.47 17.53 34.30
C VAL A 333 -47.86 17.05 33.92
N LEU A 334 -48.07 15.74 33.75
CA LEU A 334 -49.39 15.18 33.47
C LEU A 334 -50.37 15.41 34.62
N ILE A 335 -49.95 15.20 35.87
CA ILE A 335 -50.78 15.44 37.06
C ILE A 335 -51.16 16.92 37.18
N LEU A 336 -50.19 17.83 36.98
CA LEU A 336 -50.44 19.27 37.01
C LEU A 336 -51.40 19.71 35.89
N ASN A 337 -51.24 19.18 34.67
CA ASN A 337 -52.16 19.44 33.55
C ASN A 337 -53.56 18.89 33.80
N CYS A 338 -53.68 17.70 34.42
CA CYS A 338 -54.98 17.14 34.80
C CYS A 338 -55.67 17.94 35.91
N ARG A 339 -54.91 18.52 36.84
CA ARG A 339 -55.45 19.40 37.89
C ARG A 339 -55.87 20.76 37.34
N TYR A 340 -55.09 21.34 36.44
CA TYR A 340 -55.40 22.62 35.80
C TYR A 340 -56.66 22.55 34.92
N ARG A 341 -56.91 21.42 34.25
CA ARG A 341 -58.15 21.20 33.46
C ARG A 341 -59.42 20.94 34.30
N LYS A 342 -59.30 20.75 35.61
CA LYS A 342 -60.43 20.51 36.53
C LYS A 342 -60.85 21.75 37.33
N GLN A 343 -60.13 22.86 37.22
CA GLN A 343 -60.51 24.18 37.73
C GLN A 343 -61.14 25.01 36.60
#